data_AF-R6WYX7-F1
#
_entry.id   AF-R6WYX7-F1
#
_cell.length_a   1.000
_cell.length_b   1.000
_cell.length_c   1.000
_cell.angle_alpha   90.00
_cell.angle_beta   90.00
_cell.angle_gamma   90.00
#
_symmetry.space_group_name_H-M   'P 1'
#
loop_
_entity.id
_entity.type
_entity.pdbx_description
1 polymer ?
#
loop_
_entity_poly.entity_id
_entity_poly.type
_entity_poly.pdbx_seq_one_letter_code
_entity_poly.pdbx_strand_id
1 'polypeptide(L)'
;MINPLRLIRIVLLILPMIGLSGCCGSVLRNCPAYVTTYMDIKAISLEATSSRIVINVRPVQTDRAKRYTFLMDGKDAFKYESLCRKHNDLSYNQKVGVINNVDFSGSCYISEDFTEITVTSDKDFDENHPAGESLNDLCRFISFSPYKFISSGYRDYYVFSVNNVSLSFVNYAGKFIGNSVGTINGQKLTCHPIDKMLSDVTPEDLILLGYDSPYPLFRLCFEKTPSTPGGHLITVRMRTDSDKIFSDSIAMSF
;
A
#
# COMPACT_ATOMS: atom_id res chain seq x y z
N MET A 1 -60.61 -18.98 6.10
CA MET A 1 -60.29 -18.38 7.41
C MET A 1 -59.30 -19.28 8.13
N ILE A 2 -58.07 -18.81 8.38
CA ILE A 2 -57.03 -19.61 9.04
C ILE A 2 -57.34 -19.65 10.55
N ASN A 3 -57.35 -20.85 11.14
CA ASN A 3 -57.64 -21.06 12.56
C ASN A 3 -56.57 -20.33 13.42
N PRO A 4 -56.98 -19.52 14.42
CA PRO A 4 -56.06 -18.72 15.24
C PRO A 4 -55.01 -19.56 15.99
N LEU A 5 -55.32 -20.81 16.37
CA LEU A 5 -54.33 -21.72 16.97
C LEU A 5 -53.28 -22.21 15.96
N ARG A 6 -53.63 -22.31 14.67
CA ARG A 6 -52.69 -22.66 13.60
C ARG A 6 -51.74 -21.50 13.29
N LEU A 7 -52.24 -20.26 13.34
CA LEU A 7 -51.43 -19.06 13.15
C LEU A 7 -50.41 -18.88 14.28
N ILE A 8 -50.82 -19.09 15.55
CA ILE A 8 -49.94 -19.02 16.72
C ILE A 8 -48.82 -20.07 16.67
N ARG A 9 -49.12 -21.30 16.24
CA ARG A 9 -48.10 -22.35 16.07
C ARG A 9 -47.09 -22.03 14.95
N ILE A 10 -47.55 -21.44 13.85
CA ILE A 10 -46.68 -21.02 12.75
C ILE A 10 -45.77 -19.87 13.19
N VAL A 11 -46.31 -18.88 13.90
CA VAL A 11 -45.52 -17.75 14.43
C VAL A 11 -44.48 -18.21 15.46
N LEU A 12 -44.83 -19.14 16.36
CA LEU A 12 -43.91 -19.72 17.36
C LEU A 12 -42.79 -20.59 16.75
N LEU A 13 -43.01 -21.18 15.57
CA LEU A 13 -41.98 -21.95 14.85
C LEU A 13 -41.05 -21.06 14.00
N ILE A 14 -41.54 -19.91 13.52
CA ILE A 14 -40.75 -18.98 12.70
C ILE A 14 -39.89 -18.04 13.56
N LEU A 15 -40.35 -17.65 14.76
CA LEU A 15 -39.61 -16.77 15.67
C LEU A 15 -38.21 -17.27 16.08
N PRO A 16 -37.99 -18.55 16.44
CA PRO A 16 -36.65 -19.06 16.75
C PRO A 16 -35.78 -19.25 15.51
N MET A 17 -36.38 -19.41 14.32
CA MET A 17 -35.65 -19.50 13.05
C MET A 17 -35.07 -18.14 12.62
N ILE A 18 -35.70 -17.03 13.02
CA ILE A 18 -35.16 -15.67 12.80
C ILE A 18 -33.99 -15.37 13.76
N GLY A 19 -33.99 -15.96 14.95
CA GLY A 19 -32.90 -15.86 15.95
C GLY A 19 -31.62 -16.65 15.61
N LEU A 20 -31.67 -17.53 14.60
CA LEU A 20 -30.52 -18.30 14.10
C LEU A 20 -29.85 -17.67 12.88
N SER A 21 -30.20 -16.43 12.53
CA SER A 21 -29.32 -15.60 11.70
C SER A 21 -28.06 -15.33 12.52
N GLY A 22 -27.08 -16.22 12.39
CA GLY A 22 -25.77 -16.11 13.02
C GLY A 22 -25.15 -14.79 12.61
N CYS A 23 -25.35 -13.76 13.43
CA CYS A 23 -24.65 -12.51 13.32
C CYS A 23 -23.17 -12.88 13.45
N CYS A 24 -22.41 -12.70 12.37
CA CYS A 24 -21.00 -13.05 12.35
C CYS A 24 -20.28 -12.09 13.30
N GLY A 25 -20.17 -12.50 14.57
CA GLY A 25 -19.67 -11.65 15.64
C GLY A 25 -18.19 -11.38 15.46
N SER A 26 -17.81 -10.10 15.40
CA SER A 26 -16.41 -9.72 15.48
C SER A 26 -15.85 -10.04 16.86
N VAL A 27 -14.71 -10.71 16.93
CA VAL A 27 -13.96 -10.95 18.16
C VAL A 27 -12.76 -10.02 18.20
N LEU A 28 -12.56 -9.33 19.33
CA LEU A 28 -11.35 -8.53 19.53
C LEU A 28 -10.17 -9.45 19.87
N ARG A 29 -9.07 -9.28 19.15
CA ARG A 29 -7.79 -9.95 19.38
C ARG A 29 -6.71 -8.92 19.65
N ASN A 30 -5.79 -9.23 20.56
CA ASN A 30 -4.65 -8.35 20.82
C ASN A 30 -3.61 -8.56 19.72
N CYS A 31 -3.21 -7.48 19.05
CA CYS A 31 -2.09 -7.46 18.12
C CYS A 31 -0.97 -6.60 18.73
N PRO A 32 0.20 -7.18 19.05
CA PRO A 32 1.34 -6.42 19.56
C PRO A 32 1.88 -5.39 18.57
N ALA A 33 1.75 -5.63 17.27
CA ALA A 33 2.32 -4.81 16.21
C ALA A 33 1.30 -3.83 15.60
N TYR A 34 1.81 -2.77 14.96
CA TYR A 34 1.05 -1.87 14.09
C TYR A 34 0.67 -2.57 12.79
N VAL A 35 1.64 -3.18 12.11
CA VAL A 35 1.41 -3.98 10.89
C VAL A 35 0.77 -5.30 11.26
N THR A 36 -0.46 -5.51 10.83
CA THR A 36 -1.22 -6.74 11.15
C THR A 36 -1.01 -7.84 10.13
N THR A 37 -0.64 -7.46 8.90
CA THR A 37 -0.41 -8.40 7.80
C THR A 37 0.79 -7.99 6.96
N TYR A 38 1.63 -8.97 6.63
CA TYR A 38 2.63 -8.86 5.57
C TYR A 38 2.22 -9.71 4.37
N MET A 39 2.51 -9.26 3.15
CA MET A 39 2.16 -9.97 1.93
C MET A 39 3.36 -10.11 0.99
N ASP A 40 3.55 -11.33 0.48
CA ASP A 40 4.53 -11.57 -0.58
C ASP A 40 3.99 -11.09 -1.94
N ILE A 41 4.88 -10.56 -2.77
CA ILE A 41 4.56 -10.19 -4.15
C ILE A 41 5.35 -11.03 -5.16
N LYS A 42 4.70 -11.31 -6.30
CA LYS A 42 5.33 -12.05 -7.40
C LYS A 42 6.02 -11.12 -8.39
N ALA A 43 5.38 -10.00 -8.69
CA ALA A 43 5.84 -9.04 -9.68
C ALA A 43 5.33 -7.64 -9.33
N ILE A 44 5.77 -6.66 -10.10
CA ILE A 44 5.16 -5.33 -10.15
C ILE A 44 4.43 -5.18 -11.49
N SER A 45 3.43 -4.30 -11.53
CA SER A 45 2.80 -3.87 -12.77
C SER A 45 2.77 -2.36 -12.87
N LEU A 46 2.99 -1.85 -14.09
CA LEU A 46 2.95 -0.43 -14.39
C LEU A 46 1.62 -0.04 -15.06
N GLU A 47 1.03 1.05 -14.58
CA GLU A 47 -0.20 1.62 -15.15
C GLU A 47 -0.02 3.13 -15.31
N ALA A 48 0.04 3.60 -16.57
CA ALA A 48 0.08 5.03 -16.87
C ALA A 48 -1.30 5.69 -16.63
N THR A 49 -1.31 6.91 -16.11
CA THR A 49 -2.54 7.72 -16.02
C THR A 49 -2.95 8.26 -17.39
N SER A 50 -4.19 8.77 -17.49
CA SER A 50 -4.69 9.42 -18.71
C SER A 50 -3.84 10.60 -19.16
N SER A 51 -3.19 11.31 -18.22
CA SER A 51 -2.25 12.39 -18.51
C SER A 51 -0.90 11.92 -19.06
N ARG A 52 -0.60 10.60 -19.01
CA ARG A 52 0.65 9.98 -19.49
C ARG A 52 1.95 10.60 -18.94
N ILE A 53 1.88 11.31 -17.83
CA ILE A 53 3.05 11.81 -17.07
C ILE A 53 3.21 11.09 -15.73
N VAL A 54 2.26 10.23 -15.35
CA VAL A 54 2.29 9.50 -14.10
C VAL A 54 2.21 8.00 -14.35
N ILE A 55 3.10 7.25 -13.70
CA ILE A 55 3.07 5.79 -13.65
C ILE A 55 2.66 5.36 -12.24
N ASN A 56 1.63 4.54 -12.14
CA ASN A 56 1.30 3.82 -10.91
C ASN A 56 2.08 2.51 -10.92
N VAL A 57 2.84 2.25 -9.85
CA VAL A 57 3.53 0.98 -9.65
C VAL A 57 2.72 0.16 -8.66
N ARG A 58 2.18 -0.98 -9.09
CA ARG A 58 1.30 -1.83 -8.28
C ARG A 58 1.95 -3.16 -7.95
N PRO A 59 1.67 -3.74 -6.77
CA PRO A 59 2.09 -5.09 -6.48
C PRO A 59 1.19 -6.09 -7.23
N VAL A 60 1.81 -7.08 -7.87
CA VAL A 60 1.09 -8.21 -8.47
C VAL A 60 1.15 -9.40 -7.53
N GLN A 61 -0.02 -9.76 -7.01
CA GLN A 61 -0.24 -10.96 -6.22
C GLN A 61 -0.61 -12.13 -7.14
N THR A 62 -0.33 -13.36 -6.70
CA THR A 62 -0.98 -14.54 -7.26
C THR A 62 -2.13 -14.94 -6.35
N ASP A 63 -3.03 -15.80 -6.82
CA ASP A 63 -4.07 -16.44 -5.98
C ASP A 63 -3.46 -17.23 -4.80
N ARG A 64 -2.14 -17.47 -4.83
CA ARG A 64 -1.35 -18.14 -3.78
C ARG A 64 -0.36 -17.21 -3.08
N ALA A 65 -0.45 -15.89 -3.29
CA ALA A 65 0.41 -14.94 -2.60
C ALA A 65 0.24 -15.12 -1.09
N LYS A 66 1.36 -15.44 -0.43
CA LYS A 66 1.32 -15.79 0.97
C LYS A 66 1.18 -14.52 1.80
N ARG A 67 0.22 -14.54 2.71
CA ARG A 67 0.01 -13.50 3.71
C ARG A 67 0.44 -14.05 5.06
N TYR A 68 1.20 -13.26 5.80
CA TYR A 68 1.64 -13.56 7.16
C TYR A 68 0.92 -12.61 8.09
N THR A 69 0.07 -13.12 8.98
CA THR A 69 -0.77 -12.29 9.85
C THR A 69 -0.53 -12.63 11.31
N PHE A 70 -0.87 -11.70 12.20
CA PHE A 70 -0.81 -11.91 13.65
C PHE A 70 -1.77 -13.00 14.17
N LEU A 71 -2.65 -13.53 13.31
CA LEU A 71 -3.62 -14.59 13.63
C LEU A 71 -3.11 -15.99 13.26
N MET A 72 -1.93 -16.09 12.64
CA MET A 72 -1.36 -17.37 12.20
C MET A 72 -0.65 -18.10 13.33
N ASP A 73 -0.59 -19.42 13.21
CA ASP A 73 0.13 -20.31 14.11
C ASP A 73 1.30 -21.01 13.37
N GLY A 74 2.25 -21.57 14.11
CA GLY A 74 3.31 -22.42 13.57
C GLY A 74 4.36 -21.68 12.72
N LYS A 75 4.76 -22.27 11.58
CA LYS A 75 5.85 -21.74 10.74
C LYS A 75 5.57 -20.34 10.18
N ASP A 76 4.31 -20.04 9.91
CA ASP A 76 3.92 -18.77 9.31
C ASP A 76 3.86 -17.64 10.34
N ALA A 77 3.55 -17.98 11.60
CA ALA A 77 3.67 -17.08 12.75
C ALA A 77 5.13 -16.61 12.91
N PHE A 78 6.11 -17.51 12.81
CA PHE A 78 7.53 -17.13 12.91
C PHE A 78 7.96 -16.13 11.83
N LYS A 79 7.45 -16.27 10.60
CA LYS A 79 7.76 -15.31 9.53
C LYS A 79 7.14 -13.94 9.84
N TYR A 80 5.88 -13.90 10.29
CA TYR A 80 5.23 -12.67 10.74
C TYR A 80 6.03 -12.00 11.87
N GLU A 81 6.36 -12.73 12.93
CA GLU A 81 7.14 -12.21 14.06
C GLU A 81 8.53 -11.72 13.64
N SER A 82 9.19 -12.43 12.72
CA SER A 82 10.49 -12.01 12.19
C SER A 82 10.39 -10.69 11.43
N LEU A 83 9.31 -10.45 10.68
CA LEU A 83 9.07 -9.19 9.97
C LEU A 83 8.73 -8.06 10.96
N CYS A 84 7.92 -8.32 11.99
CA CYS A 84 7.69 -7.37 13.07
C CYS A 84 9.01 -6.97 13.76
N ARG A 85 9.89 -7.93 14.07
CA ARG A 85 11.21 -7.65 14.67
C ARG A 85 12.10 -6.82 13.76
N LYS A 86 12.10 -7.13 12.45
CA LYS A 86 12.87 -6.39 11.44
C LYS A 86 12.55 -4.89 11.46
N HIS A 87 11.28 -4.53 11.61
CA HIS A 87 10.84 -3.14 11.64
C HIS A 87 10.72 -2.54 13.05
N ASN A 88 11.17 -3.26 14.09
CA ASN A 88 10.99 -2.91 15.51
C ASN A 88 9.52 -2.65 15.89
N ASP A 89 8.59 -3.37 15.25
CA ASP A 89 7.14 -3.22 15.42
C ASP A 89 6.59 -4.27 16.40
N LEU A 90 6.83 -4.07 17.70
CA LEU A 90 6.60 -5.11 18.70
C LEU A 90 5.70 -4.70 19.87
N SER A 91 5.36 -3.42 20.01
CA SER A 91 4.76 -2.91 21.25
C SER A 91 3.65 -1.87 21.05
N TYR A 92 3.00 -1.86 19.89
CA TYR A 92 1.82 -1.03 19.62
C TYR A 92 0.61 -1.46 20.47
N ASN A 93 0.43 -2.78 20.65
CA ASN A 93 -0.56 -3.39 21.55
C ASN A 93 -2.01 -2.94 21.31
N GLN A 94 -2.46 -3.01 20.06
CA GLN A 94 -3.82 -2.64 19.68
C GLN A 94 -4.80 -3.82 19.79
N LYS A 95 -6.09 -3.51 19.98
CA LYS A 95 -7.18 -4.48 19.85
C LYS A 95 -7.73 -4.45 18.43
N VAL A 96 -7.53 -5.53 17.70
CA VAL A 96 -7.97 -5.69 16.30
C VAL A 96 -9.26 -6.50 16.26
N GLY A 97 -10.26 -6.00 15.53
CA GLY A 97 -11.51 -6.72 15.28
C GLY A 97 -11.32 -7.79 14.21
N VAL A 98 -11.71 -9.02 14.53
CA VAL A 98 -11.52 -10.19 13.67
C VAL A 98 -12.85 -10.89 13.42
N ILE A 99 -13.14 -11.19 12.16
CA ILE A 99 -14.35 -11.92 11.75
C ILE A 99 -13.90 -13.17 10.99
N ASN A 100 -14.34 -14.36 11.42
CA ASN A 100 -13.95 -15.64 10.81
C ASN A 100 -12.42 -15.84 10.67
N ASN A 101 -11.65 -15.39 11.68
CA ASN A 101 -10.19 -15.39 11.67
C ASN A 101 -9.55 -14.55 10.55
N VAL A 102 -10.27 -13.55 10.05
CA VAL A 102 -9.79 -12.57 9.09
C VAL A 102 -9.79 -11.18 9.74
N ASP A 103 -8.67 -10.48 9.58
CA ASP A 103 -8.49 -9.08 9.96
C ASP A 103 -8.84 -8.15 8.78
N PHE A 104 -9.55 -7.06 9.10
CA PHE A 104 -9.96 -6.01 8.16
C PHE A 104 -9.40 -4.62 8.54
N SER A 105 -8.42 -4.55 9.43
CA SER A 105 -7.81 -3.31 9.94
C SER A 105 -7.01 -2.51 8.91
N GLY A 106 -6.72 -3.09 7.74
CA GLY A 106 -6.04 -2.41 6.64
C GLY A 106 -4.52 -2.28 6.78
N SER A 107 -3.92 -2.65 7.91
CA SER A 107 -2.47 -2.51 8.11
C SER A 107 -1.66 -3.64 7.44
N CYS A 108 -1.77 -3.73 6.11
CA CYS A 108 -1.16 -4.73 5.23
C CYS A 108 -0.06 -4.11 4.36
N TYR A 109 1.16 -4.64 4.48
CA TYR A 109 2.35 -4.16 3.75
C TYR A 109 3.10 -5.29 3.06
N ILE A 110 3.96 -4.99 2.10
CA ILE A 110 4.82 -6.00 1.46
C ILE A 110 5.81 -6.55 2.50
N SER A 111 6.13 -7.85 2.40
CA SER A 111 7.07 -8.52 3.30
C SER A 111 8.55 -8.14 3.03
N GLU A 112 8.86 -7.78 1.79
CA GLU A 112 10.15 -7.25 1.34
C GLU A 112 10.21 -5.72 1.42
N ASP A 113 11.34 -5.17 1.87
CA ASP A 113 11.66 -3.75 1.74
C ASP A 113 12.51 -3.52 0.49
N PHE A 114 12.38 -2.35 -0.13
CA PHE A 114 13.18 -1.98 -1.29
C PHE A 114 14.41 -1.17 -0.89
N THR A 115 15.48 -1.31 -1.66
CA THR A 115 16.75 -0.59 -1.46
C THR A 115 17.12 0.32 -2.63
N GLU A 116 16.64 0.01 -3.83
CA GLU A 116 16.87 0.82 -5.02
C GLU A 116 15.65 0.78 -5.95
N ILE A 117 15.36 1.91 -6.59
CA ILE A 117 14.43 2.02 -7.72
C ILE A 117 15.16 2.76 -8.85
N THR A 118 15.11 2.20 -10.05
CA THR A 118 15.69 2.80 -11.25
C THR A 118 14.61 2.93 -12.32
N VAL A 119 14.50 4.11 -12.91
CA VAL A 119 13.62 4.38 -14.06
C VAL A 119 14.49 4.68 -15.28
N THR A 120 14.21 4.05 -16.41
CA THR A 120 14.94 4.27 -17.66
C THR A 120 13.99 4.32 -18.85
N SER A 121 14.45 4.87 -19.98
CA SER A 121 13.75 4.81 -21.27
C SER A 121 14.59 4.07 -22.30
N ASP A 122 13.94 3.42 -23.25
CA ASP A 122 14.56 2.82 -24.45
C ASP A 122 15.09 3.83 -25.49
N LYS A 123 14.85 5.12 -25.28
CA LYS A 123 15.20 6.22 -26.18
C LYS A 123 15.74 7.38 -25.37
N ASP A 124 16.51 8.24 -26.04
CA ASP A 124 17.00 9.48 -25.46
C ASP A 124 15.81 10.32 -25.00
N PHE A 125 15.82 10.67 -23.71
CA PHE A 125 14.78 11.53 -23.12
C PHE A 125 15.12 13.00 -23.39
N ASP A 126 16.39 13.37 -23.22
CA ASP A 126 16.98 14.63 -23.66
C ASP A 126 18.51 14.46 -23.83
N GLU A 127 19.23 15.56 -24.11
CA GLU A 127 20.69 15.55 -24.32
C GLU A 127 21.50 15.01 -23.13
N ASN A 128 20.98 15.14 -21.91
CA ASN A 128 21.65 14.68 -20.68
C ASN A 128 21.22 13.26 -20.28
N HIS A 129 20.19 12.71 -20.93
CA HIS A 129 19.59 11.42 -20.59
C HIS A 129 19.43 10.55 -21.85
N PRO A 130 20.55 10.01 -22.39
CA PRO A 130 20.49 9.09 -23.50
C PRO A 130 19.76 7.78 -23.12
N ALA A 131 19.37 7.00 -24.12
CA ALA A 131 18.67 5.74 -23.94
C ALA A 131 19.37 4.82 -22.92
N GLY A 132 18.60 4.31 -21.95
CA GLY A 132 19.08 3.44 -20.89
C GLY A 132 19.63 4.16 -19.65
N GLU A 133 19.89 5.47 -19.71
CA GLU A 133 20.28 6.24 -18.53
C GLU A 133 19.13 6.41 -17.53
N SER A 134 19.50 6.65 -16.29
CA SER A 134 18.53 6.87 -15.21
C SER A 134 17.76 8.17 -15.43
N LEU A 135 16.45 8.10 -15.24
CA LEU A 135 15.53 9.24 -15.26
C LEU A 135 15.07 9.59 -13.83
N ASN A 136 15.80 9.14 -12.81
CA ASN A 136 15.40 9.30 -11.41
C ASN A 136 15.35 10.77 -10.97
N ASP A 137 16.22 11.61 -11.51
CA ASP A 137 16.25 13.06 -11.30
C ASP A 137 15.11 13.80 -12.02
N LEU A 138 14.42 13.14 -12.96
CA LEU A 138 13.25 13.68 -13.67
C LEU A 138 11.92 13.17 -13.09
N CYS A 139 11.97 12.18 -12.21
CA CYS A 139 10.79 11.53 -11.65
C CYS A 139 10.57 11.96 -10.20
N ARG A 140 9.45 12.61 -9.92
CA ARG A 140 8.96 12.78 -8.55
C ARG A 140 8.35 11.49 -8.03
N PHE A 141 8.85 11.02 -6.89
CA PHE A 141 8.37 9.84 -6.18
C PHE A 141 7.31 10.23 -5.15
N ILE A 142 6.14 9.60 -5.26
CA ILE A 142 5.00 9.83 -4.37
C ILE A 142 4.57 8.49 -3.75
N SER A 143 4.66 8.39 -2.43
CA SER A 143 4.16 7.25 -1.66
C SER A 143 3.88 7.65 -0.22
N PHE A 144 3.64 6.65 0.63
CA PHE A 144 3.50 6.75 2.07
C PHE A 144 4.28 5.61 2.73
N SER A 145 4.62 5.79 4.01
CA SER A 145 5.13 4.71 4.85
C SER A 145 4.78 4.96 6.33
N PRO A 146 4.38 3.93 7.09
CA PRO A 146 4.21 4.03 8.54
C PRO A 146 5.53 3.95 9.29
N TYR A 147 6.66 3.75 8.62
CA TYR A 147 7.92 3.39 9.27
C TYR A 147 8.39 4.42 10.30
N LYS A 148 8.29 5.72 10.00
CA LYS A 148 8.60 6.79 10.98
C LYS A 148 7.74 6.73 12.24
N PHE A 149 6.45 6.46 12.08
CA PHE A 149 5.55 6.29 13.22
C PHE A 149 5.96 5.08 14.07
N ILE A 150 6.26 3.94 13.44
CA ILE A 150 6.72 2.73 14.14
C ILE A 150 8.07 2.96 14.83
N SER A 151 9.07 3.47 14.11
CA SER A 151 10.43 3.65 14.62
C SER A 151 10.52 4.68 15.75
N SER A 152 9.60 5.64 15.80
CA SER A 152 9.43 6.58 16.92
C SER A 152 8.85 5.96 18.20
N GLY A 153 8.49 4.67 18.19
CA GLY A 153 7.72 4.04 19.26
C GLY A 153 6.26 4.49 19.28
N TYR A 154 5.66 4.67 18.10
CA TYR A 154 4.23 4.98 17.89
C TYR A 154 3.82 6.38 18.37
N ARG A 155 4.69 7.37 18.20
CA ARG A 155 4.49 8.75 18.71
C ARG A 155 4.55 9.82 17.63
N ASP A 156 5.31 9.59 16.56
CA ASP A 156 5.50 10.55 15.48
C ASP A 156 4.35 10.47 14.47
N TYR A 157 3.30 11.22 14.74
CA TYR A 157 2.19 11.42 13.82
C TYR A 157 2.50 12.55 12.84
N TYR A 158 2.26 12.30 11.56
CA TYR A 158 2.35 13.34 10.55
C TYR A 158 1.07 14.19 10.52
N VAL A 159 1.19 15.49 10.70
CA VAL A 159 0.05 16.41 10.50
C VAL A 159 0.06 16.85 9.05
N PHE A 160 -0.88 16.31 8.26
CA PHE A 160 -0.90 16.58 6.83
C PHE A 160 -1.26 18.05 6.55
N SER A 161 -0.48 18.70 5.70
CA SER A 161 -0.78 20.02 5.17
C SER A 161 -0.50 20.06 3.67
N VAL A 162 -1.47 20.54 2.89
CA VAL A 162 -1.31 20.75 1.44
C VAL A 162 -0.18 21.71 1.09
N ASN A 163 0.20 22.59 2.02
CA ASN A 163 1.26 23.58 1.81
C ASN A 163 2.67 22.98 2.03
N ASN A 164 2.76 21.78 2.60
CA ASN A 164 4.03 21.13 2.94
C ASN A 164 4.41 20.02 1.95
N VAL A 165 3.64 19.87 0.87
CA VAL A 165 3.84 18.85 -0.17
C VAL A 165 3.77 19.51 -1.55
N SER A 166 4.29 18.83 -2.55
CA SER A 166 4.33 19.27 -3.93
C SER A 166 2.96 19.29 -4.58
N LEU A 167 2.83 20.06 -5.66
CA LEU A 167 1.61 20.07 -6.46
C LEU A 167 1.31 18.69 -7.06
N SER A 168 2.35 17.96 -7.49
CA SER A 168 2.24 16.57 -7.94
C SER A 168 1.64 15.69 -6.85
N PHE A 169 2.11 15.83 -5.61
CA PHE A 169 1.53 15.12 -4.47
C PHE A 169 0.06 15.48 -4.26
N VAL A 170 -0.29 16.77 -4.24
CA VAL A 170 -1.70 17.20 -4.07
C VAL A 170 -2.60 16.61 -5.16
N ASN A 171 -2.13 16.60 -6.40
CA ASN A 171 -2.92 16.11 -7.54
C ASN A 171 -3.07 14.58 -7.56
N TYR A 172 -2.08 13.85 -7.06
CA TYR A 172 -2.00 12.40 -7.26
C TYR A 172 -2.09 11.59 -5.96
N ALA A 173 -1.87 12.15 -4.78
CA ALA A 173 -1.88 11.39 -3.52
C ALA A 173 -3.29 10.98 -3.05
N GLY A 174 -4.35 11.70 -3.44
CA GLY A 174 -5.70 11.48 -2.91
C GLY A 174 -6.21 10.03 -3.02
N LYS A 175 -5.87 9.31 -4.10
CA LYS A 175 -6.31 7.90 -4.21
C LYS A 175 -5.55 6.92 -3.30
N PHE A 176 -4.40 7.29 -2.71
CA PHE A 176 -3.73 6.41 -1.74
C PHE A 176 -4.52 6.32 -0.44
N ILE A 177 -5.10 7.44 0.02
CA ILE A 177 -5.76 7.53 1.33
C ILE A 177 -7.28 7.27 1.22
N GLY A 178 -7.75 6.83 0.04
CA GLY A 178 -9.18 6.61 -0.22
C GLY A 178 -10.05 7.86 -0.08
N ASN A 179 -9.43 9.06 -0.05
CA ASN A 179 -10.04 10.33 0.32
C ASN A 179 -9.41 11.48 -0.48
N SER A 180 -10.19 12.53 -0.78
CA SER A 180 -9.62 13.74 -1.41
C SER A 180 -8.57 14.39 -0.50
N VAL A 181 -7.46 14.87 -1.06
CA VAL A 181 -6.37 15.50 -0.27
C VAL A 181 -6.86 16.64 0.64
N GLY A 182 -7.92 17.35 0.24
CA GLY A 182 -8.54 18.38 1.07
C GLY A 182 -9.19 17.87 2.36
N THR A 183 -9.68 16.61 2.42
CA THR A 183 -10.36 16.09 3.61
C THR A 183 -9.40 15.67 4.71
N ILE A 184 -8.15 15.37 4.37
CA ILE A 184 -7.09 14.98 5.30
C ILE A 184 -6.23 16.15 5.77
N ASN A 185 -6.45 17.36 5.24
CA ASN A 185 -5.73 18.55 5.67
C ASN A 185 -5.94 18.83 7.17
N GLY A 186 -4.85 18.90 7.92
CA GLY A 186 -4.84 19.03 9.37
C GLY A 186 -5.01 17.71 10.15
N GLN A 187 -5.23 16.57 9.47
CA GLN A 187 -5.35 15.28 10.14
C GLN A 187 -3.99 14.73 10.58
N LYS A 188 -4.00 14.01 11.70
CA LYS A 188 -2.86 13.21 12.17
C LYS A 188 -2.87 11.85 11.49
N LEU A 189 -1.85 11.58 10.70
CA LEU A 189 -1.65 10.33 9.99
C LEU A 189 -0.53 9.54 10.65
N THR A 190 -0.70 8.22 10.73
CA THR A 190 0.38 7.30 11.11
C THR A 190 1.31 7.01 9.94
N CYS A 191 0.81 7.10 8.71
CA CYS A 191 1.63 6.98 7.50
C CYS A 191 2.13 8.37 7.09
N HIS A 192 3.45 8.51 7.02
CA HIS A 192 4.12 9.72 6.57
C HIS A 192 4.18 9.73 5.05
N PRO A 193 3.89 10.87 4.39
CA PRO A 193 4.05 10.97 2.95
C PRO A 193 5.53 10.96 2.58
N ILE A 194 5.83 10.36 1.43
CA ILE A 194 7.13 10.43 0.77
C ILE A 194 6.90 11.22 -0.52
N ASP A 195 7.50 12.40 -0.61
CA ASP A 195 7.33 13.35 -1.71
C ASP A 195 8.66 14.02 -2.07
N LYS A 196 9.47 13.32 -2.85
CA LYS A 196 10.85 13.69 -3.19
C LYS A 196 11.13 13.41 -4.66
N MET A 197 12.18 13.98 -5.23
CA MET A 197 12.71 13.45 -6.48
C MET A 197 13.24 12.04 -6.25
N LEU A 198 13.08 11.14 -7.21
CA LEU A 198 13.50 9.75 -7.05
C LEU A 198 15.01 9.63 -6.88
N SER A 199 15.79 10.58 -7.41
CA SER A 199 17.22 10.73 -7.15
C SER A 199 17.57 10.94 -5.67
N ASP A 200 16.65 11.50 -4.88
CA ASP A 200 16.82 11.83 -3.47
C ASP A 200 16.20 10.80 -2.52
N VAL A 201 15.59 9.75 -3.08
CA VAL A 201 14.98 8.66 -2.31
C VAL A 201 16.06 7.74 -1.77
N THR A 202 16.00 7.46 -0.47
CA THR A 202 16.94 6.59 0.23
C THR A 202 16.30 5.23 0.55
N PRO A 203 17.10 4.19 0.88
CA PRO A 203 16.54 2.91 1.33
C PRO A 203 15.60 3.03 2.54
N GLU A 204 15.84 3.99 3.44
CA GLU A 204 14.98 4.21 4.62
C GLU A 204 13.59 4.71 4.22
N ASP A 205 13.50 5.54 3.17
CA ASP A 205 12.21 5.98 2.62
C ASP A 205 11.41 4.82 2.00
N LEU A 206 12.06 3.70 1.69
CA LEU A 206 11.47 2.55 0.99
C LEU A 206 11.04 1.41 1.93
N ILE A 207 11.18 1.57 3.25
CA ILE A 207 10.74 0.60 4.25
C ILE A 207 9.22 0.69 4.41
N LEU A 208 8.55 -0.48 4.42
CA LEU A 208 7.08 -0.58 4.54
C LEU A 208 6.34 0.31 3.54
N LEU A 209 6.76 0.27 2.27
CA LEU A 209 6.28 1.17 1.24
C LEU A 209 4.80 0.96 0.89
N GLY A 210 4.06 2.07 0.80
CA GLY A 210 2.67 2.12 0.37
C GLY A 210 1.72 2.60 1.47
N TYR A 211 0.43 2.57 1.15
CA TYR A 211 -0.64 2.91 2.08
C TYR A 211 -1.68 1.79 2.04
N ASP A 212 -1.89 1.12 3.18
CA ASP A 212 -3.07 0.30 3.49
C ASP A 212 -3.62 -0.49 2.28
N SER A 213 -2.93 -1.58 1.92
CA SER A 213 -3.06 -2.34 0.64
C SER A 213 -4.51 -2.60 0.16
N PRO A 214 -4.77 -2.71 -1.18
CA PRO A 214 -3.80 -2.76 -2.27
C PRO A 214 -3.95 -1.55 -3.20
N TYR A 215 -3.69 -0.35 -2.68
CA TYR A 215 -3.38 0.81 -3.50
C TYR A 215 -1.99 0.64 -4.15
N PRO A 216 -1.63 1.39 -5.21
CA PRO A 216 -0.28 1.31 -5.77
C PRO A 216 0.77 1.48 -4.68
N LEU A 217 1.93 0.84 -4.83
CA LEU A 217 3.06 0.98 -3.90
C LEU A 217 3.56 2.41 -3.89
N PHE A 218 3.66 3.00 -5.07
CA PHE A 218 4.06 4.38 -5.25
C PHE A 218 3.64 4.87 -6.64
N ARG A 219 3.80 6.16 -6.86
CA ARG A 219 3.68 6.78 -8.17
C ARG A 219 4.96 7.50 -8.54
N LEU A 220 5.26 7.45 -9.83
CA LEU A 220 6.31 8.21 -10.46
C LEU A 220 5.64 9.28 -11.32
N CYS A 221 5.90 10.54 -11.03
CA CYS A 221 5.43 11.67 -11.83
C CYS A 221 6.63 12.28 -12.55
N PHE A 222 6.63 12.24 -13.88
CA PHE A 222 7.62 12.93 -14.67
C PHE A 222 7.40 14.45 -14.54
N GLU A 223 8.41 15.17 -14.04
CA GLU A 223 8.36 16.64 -13.94
C GLU A 223 8.70 17.32 -15.27
N LYS A 224 9.25 16.55 -16.23
CA LYS A 224 9.62 17.00 -17.57
C LYS A 224 9.17 15.98 -18.62
N THR A 225 8.78 16.45 -19.80
CA THR A 225 8.52 15.60 -20.98
C THR A 225 9.79 15.44 -21.83
N PRO A 226 9.94 14.37 -22.62
CA PRO A 226 11.06 14.20 -23.54
C PRO A 226 11.20 15.39 -24.50
N SER A 227 12.44 15.71 -24.90
CA SER A 227 12.72 16.78 -25.87
C SER A 227 12.14 16.49 -27.25
N THR A 228 11.99 15.21 -27.61
CA THR A 228 11.37 14.78 -28.86
C THR A 228 10.07 14.04 -28.56
N PRO A 229 8.91 14.51 -29.04
CA PRO A 229 7.64 13.80 -28.87
C PRO A 229 7.69 12.40 -29.50
N GLY A 230 7.08 11.42 -28.84
CA GLY A 230 7.09 10.06 -29.35
C GLY A 230 6.74 9.00 -28.33
N GLY A 231 6.73 7.75 -28.79
CA GLY A 231 6.59 6.59 -27.92
C GLY A 231 7.91 6.25 -27.24
N HIS A 232 7.90 6.12 -25.92
CA HIS A 232 9.00 5.66 -25.08
C HIS A 232 8.56 4.39 -24.35
N LEU A 233 9.41 3.37 -24.30
CA LEU A 233 9.27 2.25 -23.41
C LEU A 233 9.98 2.58 -22.10
N ILE A 234 9.19 2.98 -21.10
CA ILE A 234 9.70 3.28 -19.76
C ILE A 234 9.80 1.98 -18.97
N THR A 235 10.97 1.72 -18.40
CA THR A 235 11.22 0.56 -17.55
C THR A 235 11.43 1.00 -16.12
N VAL A 236 10.72 0.35 -15.19
CA VAL A 236 10.92 0.55 -13.75
C VAL A 236 11.50 -0.74 -13.19
N ARG A 237 12.65 -0.62 -12.53
CA ARG A 237 13.33 -1.73 -11.84
C ARG A 237 13.43 -1.41 -10.35
N MET A 238 13.18 -2.40 -9.51
CA MET A 238 13.25 -2.29 -8.06
C MET A 238 14.10 -3.43 -7.50
N ARG A 239 15.02 -3.14 -6.57
CA ARG A 239 15.77 -4.15 -5.82
C ARG A 239 15.32 -4.18 -4.37
N THR A 240 15.18 -5.37 -3.79
CA THR A 240 14.89 -5.56 -2.37
C THR A 240 16.16 -5.60 -1.53
N ASP A 241 15.99 -5.54 -0.21
CA ASP A 241 17.01 -5.81 0.81
C ASP A 241 17.58 -7.23 0.80
N SER A 242 16.91 -8.15 0.09
CA SER A 242 17.30 -9.54 -0.13
C SER A 242 17.83 -9.78 -1.55
N ASP A 243 18.19 -8.70 -2.26
CA ASP A 243 18.71 -8.69 -3.64
C ASP A 243 17.75 -9.24 -4.72
N LYS A 244 16.48 -9.48 -4.37
CA LYS A 244 15.43 -9.82 -5.34
C LYS A 244 15.15 -8.59 -6.20
N ILE A 245 14.96 -8.82 -7.50
CA ILE A 245 14.71 -7.75 -8.47
C ILE A 245 13.30 -7.92 -9.02
N PHE A 246 12.54 -6.83 -9.03
CA PHE A 246 11.30 -6.70 -9.78
C PHE A 246 11.51 -5.71 -10.92
N SER A 247 10.94 -5.99 -12.07
CA SER A 247 11.03 -5.11 -13.22
C SER A 247 9.77 -5.25 -14.07
N ASP A 248 9.30 -4.14 -14.61
CA ASP A 248 8.25 -4.10 -15.61
C ASP A 248 8.46 -2.89 -16.53
N SER A 249 7.85 -2.90 -17.71
CA SER A 249 8.01 -1.86 -18.72
C SER A 249 6.66 -1.47 -19.31
N ILE A 250 6.49 -0.18 -19.60
CA ILE A 250 5.26 0.37 -20.15
C ILE A 250 5.56 1.30 -21.32
N ALA A 251 4.81 1.14 -22.41
CA ALA A 251 4.84 2.07 -23.52
C ALA A 251 4.06 3.34 -23.15
N MET A 252 4.74 4.48 -23.16
CA MET A 252 4.17 5.79 -22.92
C MET A 252 4.36 6.65 -24.16
N SER A 253 3.41 7.55 -24.41
CA SER A 253 3.58 8.59 -25.43
C SER A 253 3.48 9.92 -24.72
N PHE A 254 4.53 10.71 -24.82
CA PHE A 254 4.64 12.03 -24.24
C PHE A 254 4.34 13.11 -25.27
#